data_AF-A0A523V739-F1
#
_entry.id   AF-A0A523V739-F1
#
_cell.length_a   1.000
_cell.length_b   1.000
_cell.length_c   1.000
_cell.angle_alpha   90.00
_cell.angle_beta   90.00
_cell.angle_gamma   90.00
#
_symmetry.space_group_name_H-M   'P 1'
#
loop_
_entity.id
_entity.type
_entity.pdbx_description
1 polymer ?
#
loop_
_entity_poly.entity_id
_entity_poly.type
_entity_poly.pdbx_seq_one_letter_code
_entity_poly.pdbx_strand_id
1 'polypeptide(L)'
;GLTDGEATSLYRVGPLARLNVADGMLTPLAQKEYEAMFEVLGGRPSHHTLAYHWARLIEALQAAEHMQRIANDPLLTSKDIRNMDLKLNKVGIGCVEAARGTLIHHYEADADGKATKVNLIVATQHNAAPICLSVKKAAMGFVKGPEVKEGFLNMVEMAFRAYDPCLACATHALPGQMSLIVNIRDRSGSLIRTVQRP
;
A
#
# COMPACT_ATOMS: atom_id res chain seq x y z
N GLY A 1 17.01 -16.36 10.54
CA GLY A 1 16.54 -15.19 9.75
C GLY A 1 15.39 -15.61 8.87
N LEU A 2 14.74 -14.67 8.17
CA LEU A 2 13.66 -15.00 7.23
C LEU A 2 14.16 -15.92 6.11
N THR A 3 13.33 -16.87 5.71
CA THR A 3 13.55 -17.80 4.60
C THR A 3 12.33 -17.74 3.68
N ASP A 4 12.54 -17.82 2.37
CA ASP A 4 11.47 -17.97 1.39
C ASP A 4 11.41 -19.39 0.84
N GLY A 5 10.30 -19.72 0.17
CA GLY A 5 10.05 -21.03 -0.42
C GLY A 5 8.62 -21.50 -0.19
N GLU A 6 8.24 -22.60 -0.83
CA GLU A 6 6.88 -23.15 -0.80
C GLU A 6 6.42 -23.55 0.61
N ALA A 7 7.35 -23.91 1.49
CA ALA A 7 7.06 -24.26 2.88
C ALA A 7 6.81 -23.04 3.79
N THR A 8 6.74 -21.83 3.24
CA THR A 8 6.61 -20.58 4.00
C THR A 8 5.29 -19.89 3.69
N SER A 9 4.70 -19.21 4.67
CA SER A 9 3.47 -18.42 4.49
C SER A 9 3.77 -16.99 4.01
N LEU A 10 4.93 -16.76 3.40
CA LEU A 10 5.29 -15.44 2.87
C LEU A 10 4.54 -15.18 1.58
N TYR A 11 3.87 -14.04 1.53
CA TYR A 11 3.17 -13.56 0.35
C TYR A 11 3.64 -12.14 0.05
N ARG A 12 3.27 -11.65 -1.13
CA ARG A 12 3.47 -10.26 -1.51
C ARG A 12 2.15 -9.64 -1.90
N VAL A 13 2.06 -8.33 -1.74
CA VAL A 13 0.95 -7.49 -2.20
C VAL A 13 1.45 -6.42 -3.16
N GLY A 14 0.53 -5.64 -3.71
CA GLY A 14 0.82 -4.55 -4.64
C GLY A 14 0.70 -4.99 -6.11
N PRO A 15 1.20 -4.17 -7.05
CA PRO A 15 0.84 -4.28 -8.46
C PRO A 15 1.08 -5.67 -9.07
N LEU A 16 2.29 -6.20 -8.97
CA LEU A 16 2.61 -7.51 -9.56
C LEU A 16 1.83 -8.65 -8.89
N ALA A 17 1.60 -8.56 -7.57
CA ALA A 17 0.83 -9.56 -6.86
C ALA A 17 -0.63 -9.57 -7.32
N ARG A 18 -1.25 -8.39 -7.52
CA ARG A 18 -2.61 -8.27 -8.06
C ARG A 18 -2.70 -8.85 -9.46
N LEU A 19 -1.75 -8.51 -10.34
CA LEU A 19 -1.71 -9.03 -11.70
C LEU A 19 -1.48 -10.55 -11.74
N ASN A 20 -0.73 -11.12 -10.79
CA ASN A 20 -0.54 -12.57 -10.71
C ASN A 20 -1.82 -13.32 -10.33
N VAL A 21 -2.68 -12.74 -9.47
CA VAL A 21 -3.90 -13.39 -8.98
C VAL A 21 -5.15 -13.05 -9.80
N ALA A 22 -5.10 -11.98 -10.59
CA ALA A 22 -6.20 -11.58 -11.46
C ALA A 22 -6.25 -12.48 -12.71
N ASP A 23 -7.47 -12.75 -13.19
CA ASP A 23 -7.66 -13.43 -14.47
C ASP A 23 -7.25 -12.54 -15.65
N GLY A 24 -7.43 -11.22 -15.49
CA GLY A 24 -7.04 -10.16 -16.43
C GLY A 24 -7.36 -8.78 -15.86
N MET A 25 -7.15 -7.76 -16.68
CA MET A 25 -7.51 -6.37 -16.45
C MET A 25 -8.93 -6.09 -16.95
N LEU A 26 -9.59 -5.11 -16.35
CA LEU A 26 -10.96 -4.70 -16.67
C LEU A 26 -11.02 -3.84 -17.94
N THR A 27 -9.96 -3.10 -18.26
CA THR A 27 -9.95 -2.11 -19.35
C THR A 27 -9.06 -2.56 -20.52
N PRO A 28 -9.42 -2.21 -21.77
CA PRO A 28 -8.83 -2.83 -22.95
C PRO A 28 -7.36 -2.50 -23.16
N LEU A 29 -6.92 -1.25 -22.89
CA LEU A 29 -5.50 -0.91 -23.07
C LEU A 29 -4.65 -1.56 -21.98
N ALA A 30 -5.10 -1.53 -20.73
CA ALA A 30 -4.44 -2.23 -19.64
C ALA A 30 -4.38 -3.75 -19.86
N GLN A 31 -5.44 -4.37 -20.40
CA GLN A 31 -5.47 -5.81 -20.71
C GLN A 31 -4.42 -6.18 -21.76
N LYS A 32 -4.27 -5.36 -22.81
CA LYS A 32 -3.24 -5.57 -23.83
C LYS A 32 -1.84 -5.55 -23.23
N GLU A 33 -1.54 -4.56 -22.39
CA GLU A 33 -0.22 -4.43 -21.75
C GLU A 33 0.02 -5.54 -20.70
N TYR A 34 -1.03 -5.98 -20.03
CA TYR A 34 -1.01 -7.13 -19.12
C TYR A 34 -0.61 -8.43 -19.81
N GLU A 35 -1.22 -8.73 -20.96
CA GLU A 35 -0.89 -9.90 -21.77
C GLU A 35 0.56 -9.82 -22.28
N ALA A 36 0.96 -8.67 -22.83
CA ALA A 36 2.32 -8.45 -23.31
C ALA A 36 3.37 -8.62 -22.19
N MET A 37 3.09 -8.11 -20.98
CA MET A 37 3.98 -8.29 -19.83
C MET A 37 4.17 -9.77 -19.51
N PHE A 38 3.09 -10.55 -19.40
CA PHE A 38 3.21 -11.97 -19.04
C PHE A 38 3.77 -12.83 -20.16
N GLU A 39 3.52 -12.50 -21.42
CA GLU A 39 4.20 -13.14 -22.56
C GLU A 39 5.72 -12.96 -22.47
N VAL A 40 6.18 -11.73 -22.23
CA VAL A 40 7.62 -11.41 -22.11
C VAL A 40 8.25 -12.05 -20.86
N LEU A 41 7.51 -12.12 -19.75
CA LEU A 41 8.00 -12.68 -18.48
C LEU A 41 7.91 -14.22 -18.41
N GLY A 42 7.41 -14.88 -19.46
CA GLY A 42 7.34 -16.35 -19.52
C GLY A 42 6.14 -16.96 -18.76
N GLY A 43 5.08 -16.19 -18.55
CA GLY A 43 3.81 -16.63 -17.97
C GLY A 43 3.54 -16.17 -16.54
N ARG A 44 2.45 -16.71 -15.98
CA ARG A 44 1.97 -16.44 -14.61
C ARG A 44 2.23 -17.64 -13.70
N PRO A 45 2.51 -17.42 -12.39
CA PRO A 45 2.79 -16.13 -11.76
C PRO A 45 4.23 -15.66 -12.04
N SER A 46 4.44 -14.35 -12.12
CA SER A 46 5.77 -13.76 -12.21
C SER A 46 6.30 -13.39 -10.82
N HIS A 47 7.60 -13.64 -10.60
CA HIS A 47 8.26 -13.36 -9.32
C HIS A 47 9.42 -12.37 -9.43
N HIS A 48 9.68 -11.82 -10.61
CA HIS A 48 10.74 -10.86 -10.85
C HIS A 48 10.51 -9.56 -10.07
N THR A 49 11.43 -9.23 -9.15
CA THR A 49 11.31 -8.05 -8.28
C THR A 49 11.07 -6.76 -9.07
N LEU A 50 11.81 -6.55 -10.17
CA LEU A 50 11.69 -5.34 -10.99
C LEU A 50 10.41 -5.28 -11.83
N ALA A 51 9.72 -6.41 -12.04
CA ALA A 51 8.45 -6.43 -12.77
C ALA A 51 7.33 -5.70 -12.02
N TYR A 52 7.50 -5.41 -10.72
CA TYR A 52 6.62 -4.49 -9.99
C TYR A 52 6.52 -3.11 -10.64
N HIS A 53 7.59 -2.61 -11.27
CA HIS A 53 7.53 -1.33 -11.98
C HIS A 53 6.64 -1.39 -13.21
N TRP A 54 6.76 -2.44 -14.03
CA TRP A 54 5.91 -2.62 -15.20
C TRP A 54 4.45 -2.83 -14.80
N ALA A 55 4.18 -3.73 -13.84
CA ALA A 55 2.84 -3.94 -13.31
C ALA A 55 2.20 -2.64 -12.79
N ARG A 56 2.98 -1.75 -12.14
CA ARG A 56 2.48 -0.45 -11.67
C ARG A 56 2.07 0.48 -12.82
N LEU A 57 2.77 0.44 -13.95
CA LEU A 57 2.38 1.21 -15.14
C LEU A 57 1.08 0.68 -15.75
N ILE A 58 0.90 -0.65 -15.78
CA ILE A 58 -0.32 -1.30 -16.26
C ILE A 58 -1.52 -0.91 -15.39
N GLU A 59 -1.35 -0.89 -14.06
CA GLU A 59 -2.40 -0.42 -13.16
C GLU A 59 -2.68 1.08 -13.27
N ALA A 60 -1.65 1.90 -13.51
CA ALA A 60 -1.83 3.33 -13.77
C ALA A 60 -2.62 3.58 -15.06
N LEU A 61 -2.37 2.77 -16.10
CA LEU A 61 -3.13 2.79 -17.35
C LEU A 61 -4.60 2.41 -17.10
N GLN A 62 -4.86 1.33 -16.37
CA GLN A 62 -6.24 0.96 -16.00
C GLN A 62 -6.93 2.05 -15.18
N ALA A 63 -6.22 2.66 -14.22
CA ALA A 63 -6.75 3.75 -13.43
C ALA A 63 -7.13 4.95 -14.32
N ALA A 64 -6.31 5.27 -15.33
CA ALA A 64 -6.62 6.34 -16.29
C ALA A 64 -7.86 6.02 -17.15
N GLU A 65 -7.95 4.81 -17.69
CA GLU A 65 -9.14 4.36 -18.44
C GLU A 65 -10.40 4.38 -17.56
N HIS A 66 -10.28 3.93 -16.31
CA HIS A 66 -11.40 3.92 -15.36
C HIS A 66 -11.80 5.34 -14.92
N MET A 67 -10.86 6.25 -14.73
CA MET A 67 -11.15 7.67 -14.49
C MET A 67 -11.94 8.28 -15.65
N GLN A 68 -11.56 8.01 -16.90
CA GLN A 68 -12.33 8.46 -18.06
C GLN A 68 -13.76 7.89 -18.05
N ARG A 69 -13.92 6.60 -17.73
CA ARG A 69 -15.25 5.97 -17.62
C ARG A 69 -16.10 6.67 -16.55
N ILE A 70 -15.56 6.88 -15.35
CA ILE A 70 -16.27 7.54 -14.24
C ILE A 70 -16.61 8.98 -14.60
N ALA A 71 -15.69 9.72 -15.23
CA ALA A 71 -15.91 11.12 -15.64
C ALA A 71 -17.08 11.29 -16.61
N ASN A 72 -17.39 10.26 -17.41
CA ASN A 72 -18.50 10.23 -18.35
C ASN A 72 -19.77 9.58 -17.79
N ASP A 73 -19.74 9.06 -16.55
CA ASP A 73 -20.89 8.40 -15.93
C ASP A 73 -21.87 9.47 -15.40
N PRO A 74 -23.15 9.47 -15.85
CA PRO A 74 -24.15 10.41 -15.33
C PRO A 74 -24.32 10.35 -13.81
N LEU A 75 -24.07 9.19 -13.18
CA LEU A 75 -24.13 9.04 -11.73
C LEU A 75 -23.11 9.91 -10.99
N LEU A 76 -22.01 10.29 -11.62
CA LEU A 76 -20.98 11.15 -11.01
C LEU A 76 -21.54 12.49 -10.51
N THR A 77 -22.56 13.02 -11.20
CA THR A 77 -23.21 14.30 -10.86
C THR A 77 -24.59 14.12 -10.22
N SER A 78 -24.97 12.87 -9.89
CA SER A 78 -26.22 12.58 -9.20
C SER A 78 -26.30 13.30 -7.86
N LYS A 79 -27.51 13.69 -7.46
CA LYS A 79 -27.79 14.25 -6.13
C LYS A 79 -28.08 13.16 -5.09
N ASP A 80 -28.30 11.92 -5.54
CA ASP A 80 -28.50 10.76 -4.67
C ASP A 80 -27.15 10.18 -4.26
N ILE A 81 -26.55 10.79 -3.23
CA ILE A 81 -25.17 10.52 -2.78
C ILE A 81 -25.09 9.88 -1.39
N ARG A 82 -26.23 9.70 -0.71
CA ARG A 82 -26.25 9.26 0.68
C ARG A 82 -27.45 8.39 0.98
N ASN A 83 -27.16 7.14 1.35
CA ASN A 83 -28.15 6.27 1.98
C ASN A 83 -28.22 6.58 3.48
N MET A 84 -29.43 6.88 3.97
CA MET A 84 -29.72 7.16 5.39
C MET A 84 -30.29 5.96 6.16
N ASP A 85 -30.44 4.79 5.52
CA ASP A 85 -30.81 3.53 6.18
C ASP A 85 -29.61 2.96 6.98
N LEU A 86 -29.21 3.67 8.03
CA LEU A 86 -28.05 3.34 8.86
C LEU A 86 -28.36 2.16 9.78
N LYS A 87 -27.74 1.02 9.48
CA LYS A 87 -27.72 -0.16 10.37
C LYS A 87 -26.43 -0.16 11.16
N LEU A 88 -26.44 0.53 12.30
CA LEU A 88 -25.27 0.67 13.14
C LEU A 88 -24.89 -0.68 13.77
N ASN A 89 -23.70 -1.17 13.42
CA ASN A 89 -23.05 -2.28 14.08
C ASN A 89 -21.86 -1.77 14.89
N LYS A 90 -21.59 -2.41 16.02
CA LYS A 90 -20.44 -2.09 16.88
C LYS A 90 -19.11 -2.50 16.25
N VAL A 91 -19.11 -3.18 15.10
CA VAL A 91 -17.92 -3.64 14.39
C VAL A 91 -18.04 -3.28 12.92
N GLY A 92 -16.98 -2.71 12.35
CA GLY A 92 -16.89 -2.35 10.93
C GLY A 92 -15.53 -2.71 10.36
N ILE A 93 -15.53 -3.39 9.22
CA ILE A 93 -14.31 -3.72 8.48
C ILE A 93 -14.43 -3.14 7.07
N GLY A 94 -13.50 -2.26 6.72
CA GLY A 94 -13.32 -1.73 5.38
C GLY A 94 -12.06 -2.32 4.76
N CYS A 95 -12.16 -2.82 3.53
CA CYS A 95 -11.02 -3.33 2.78
C CYS A 95 -11.00 -2.72 1.38
N VAL A 96 -9.84 -2.21 0.97
CA VAL A 96 -9.60 -1.71 -0.38
C VAL A 96 -8.20 -2.10 -0.86
N GLU A 97 -7.99 -2.16 -2.16
CA GLU A 97 -6.64 -2.24 -2.72
C GLU A 97 -6.06 -0.83 -2.80
N ALA A 98 -5.18 -0.49 -1.84
CA ALA A 98 -4.36 0.71 -1.98
C ALA A 98 -3.32 0.48 -3.07
N ALA A 99 -2.73 1.56 -3.60
CA ALA A 99 -1.72 1.47 -4.67
C ALA A 99 -0.58 0.49 -4.36
N ARG A 100 -0.20 0.38 -3.07
CA ARG A 100 0.93 -0.43 -2.58
C ARG A 100 0.54 -1.83 -2.10
N GLY A 101 -0.75 -2.18 -2.15
CA GLY A 101 -1.29 -3.46 -1.70
C GLY A 101 -2.57 -3.33 -0.89
N THR A 102 -3.09 -4.46 -0.40
CA THR A 102 -4.33 -4.54 0.37
C THR A 102 -4.27 -3.66 1.63
N LEU A 103 -5.34 -2.91 1.87
CA LEU A 103 -5.51 -2.03 3.03
C LEU A 103 -6.76 -2.45 3.78
N ILE A 104 -6.57 -2.86 5.04
CA ILE A 104 -7.65 -3.34 5.90
C ILE A 104 -7.75 -2.41 7.11
N HIS A 105 -8.93 -1.83 7.28
CA HIS A 105 -9.32 -1.03 8.42
C HIS A 105 -10.38 -1.78 9.22
N HIS A 106 -10.10 -2.11 10.48
CA HIS A 106 -11.03 -2.77 11.38
C HIS A 106 -11.25 -1.89 12.62
N TYR A 107 -12.50 -1.50 12.84
CA TYR A 107 -12.93 -0.70 13.97
C TYR A 107 -13.98 -1.44 14.79
N GLU A 108 -13.85 -1.36 16.12
CA GLU A 108 -14.91 -1.70 17.06
C GLU A 108 -15.28 -0.44 17.84
N ALA A 109 -16.58 -0.26 18.15
CA ALA A 109 -17.11 0.91 18.83
C ALA A 109 -18.10 0.55 19.95
N ASP A 110 -18.23 1.44 20.94
CA ASP A 110 -19.25 1.32 21.99
C ASP A 110 -20.64 1.78 21.52
N ALA A 111 -21.61 1.84 22.44
CA ALA A 111 -22.97 2.27 22.14
C ALA A 111 -23.08 3.75 21.75
N ASP A 112 -22.13 4.59 22.14
CA ASP A 112 -22.05 6.00 21.77
C ASP A 112 -21.30 6.21 20.44
N GLY A 113 -20.83 5.13 19.81
CA GLY A 113 -20.03 5.19 18.58
C GLY A 113 -18.56 5.57 18.81
N LYS A 114 -18.05 5.52 20.04
CA LYS A 114 -16.63 5.78 20.33
C LYS A 114 -15.81 4.53 20.04
N ALA A 115 -14.70 4.68 19.33
CA ALA A 115 -13.82 3.57 19.01
C ALA A 115 -13.24 2.95 20.29
N THR A 116 -13.47 1.66 20.49
CA THR A 116 -12.93 0.87 21.61
C THR A 116 -11.74 0.03 21.17
N LYS A 117 -11.66 -0.31 19.88
CA LYS A 117 -10.52 -1.01 19.28
C LYS A 117 -10.34 -0.60 17.82
N VAL A 118 -9.09 -0.51 17.42
CA VAL A 118 -8.68 -0.21 16.05
C VAL A 118 -7.56 -1.18 15.66
N ASN A 119 -7.73 -1.85 14.53
CA ASN A 119 -6.68 -2.64 13.91
C ASN A 119 -6.53 -2.21 12.45
N LEU A 120 -5.31 -1.82 12.09
CA LEU A 120 -4.96 -1.39 10.74
C LEU A 120 -3.91 -2.38 10.21
N ILE A 121 -4.21 -3.01 9.07
CA ILE A 121 -3.25 -3.86 8.36
C ILE A 121 -3.04 -3.22 6.99
N VAL A 122 -1.85 -2.64 6.79
CA VAL A 122 -1.67 -1.63 5.74
C VAL A 122 -0.63 -2.03 4.72
N ALA A 123 -1.08 -2.26 3.49
CA ALA A 123 -0.32 -2.38 2.24
C ALA A 123 1.16 -2.80 2.42
N THR A 124 2.06 -1.84 2.55
CA THR A 124 3.51 -2.08 2.68
C THR A 124 3.89 -3.04 3.82
N GLN A 125 3.13 -3.06 4.92
CA GLN A 125 3.36 -3.96 6.06
C GLN A 125 3.31 -5.43 5.63
N HIS A 126 2.41 -5.80 4.72
CA HIS A 126 2.33 -7.15 4.16
C HIS A 126 3.63 -7.54 3.44
N ASN A 127 4.32 -6.56 2.84
CA ASN A 127 5.57 -6.76 2.11
C ASN A 127 6.83 -6.67 2.98
N ALA A 128 6.74 -6.47 4.30
CA ALA A 128 7.91 -6.28 5.17
C ALA A 128 8.93 -7.44 5.05
N ALA A 129 8.47 -8.68 5.18
CA ALA A 129 9.34 -9.86 5.06
C ALA A 129 9.88 -10.06 3.63
N PRO A 130 9.05 -10.00 2.56
CA PRO A 130 9.54 -10.02 1.18
C PRO A 130 10.61 -8.96 0.86
N ILE A 131 10.42 -7.73 1.35
CA ILE A 131 11.39 -6.64 1.16
C ILE A 131 12.73 -7.00 1.80
N CYS A 132 12.74 -7.46 3.05
CA CYS A 132 13.97 -7.89 3.72
C CYS A 132 14.69 -9.00 2.94
N LEU A 133 13.94 -9.96 2.39
CA LEU A 133 14.50 -11.05 1.58
C LEU A 133 15.06 -10.55 0.25
N SER A 134 14.35 -9.65 -0.45
CA SER A 134 14.83 -9.05 -1.70
C SER A 134 16.11 -8.25 -1.49
N VAL A 135 16.18 -7.44 -0.42
CA VAL A 135 17.39 -6.68 -0.04
C VAL A 135 18.54 -7.63 0.26
N LYS A 136 18.31 -8.68 1.05
CA LYS A 136 19.33 -9.70 1.36
C LYS A 136 19.85 -10.38 0.09
N LYS A 137 18.95 -10.82 -0.79
CA LYS A 137 19.32 -11.48 -2.05
C LYS A 137 20.11 -10.54 -2.98
N ALA A 138 19.69 -9.29 -3.09
CA ALA A 138 20.42 -8.29 -3.88
C ALA A 138 21.82 -8.05 -3.30
N ALA A 139 21.94 -7.88 -1.98
CA ALA A 139 23.24 -7.70 -1.31
C ALA A 139 24.17 -8.90 -1.54
N MET A 140 23.66 -10.13 -1.34
CA MET A 140 24.41 -11.36 -1.61
C MET A 140 24.78 -11.53 -3.10
N GLY A 141 23.97 -11.00 -4.01
CA GLY A 141 24.20 -11.04 -5.45
C GLY A 141 25.29 -10.07 -5.91
N PHE A 142 25.26 -8.83 -5.45
CA PHE A 142 26.11 -7.75 -5.95
C PHE A 142 27.36 -7.46 -5.10
N VAL A 143 27.31 -7.69 -3.78
CA VAL A 143 28.44 -7.44 -2.88
C VAL A 143 29.26 -8.72 -2.74
N LYS A 144 30.38 -8.80 -3.47
CA LYS A 144 31.31 -9.93 -3.43
C LYS A 144 32.65 -9.46 -2.86
N GLY A 145 32.97 -9.89 -1.64
CA GLY A 145 34.22 -9.53 -0.96
C GLY A 145 34.16 -8.21 -0.18
N PRO A 146 35.31 -7.72 0.31
CA PRO A 146 35.37 -6.58 1.23
C PRO A 146 35.20 -5.21 0.55
N GLU A 147 35.35 -5.13 -0.77
CA GLU A 147 35.22 -3.86 -1.50
C GLU A 147 33.76 -3.51 -1.78
N VAL A 148 33.20 -2.62 -0.97
CA VAL A 148 31.84 -2.09 -1.16
C VAL A 148 31.91 -0.75 -1.89
N LYS A 149 31.42 -0.73 -3.14
CA LYS A 149 31.29 0.49 -3.95
C LYS A 149 29.89 1.07 -3.81
N GLU A 150 29.75 2.39 -3.91
CA GLU A 150 28.46 3.09 -3.84
C GLU A 150 27.42 2.52 -4.82
N GLY A 151 27.84 2.19 -6.05
CA GLY A 151 26.98 1.58 -7.05
C GLY A 151 26.32 0.28 -6.58
N PHE A 152 26.98 -0.51 -5.73
CA PHE A 152 26.40 -1.73 -5.17
C PHE A 152 25.29 -1.44 -4.16
N LEU A 153 25.45 -0.38 -3.35
CA LEU A 153 24.43 0.06 -2.42
C LEU A 153 23.15 0.48 -3.16
N ASN A 154 23.30 1.24 -4.24
CA ASN A 154 22.16 1.64 -5.08
C ASN A 154 21.44 0.42 -5.70
N MET A 155 22.17 -0.61 -6.15
CA MET A 155 21.57 -1.84 -6.66
C MET A 155 20.78 -2.60 -5.59
N VAL A 156 21.25 -2.60 -4.34
CA VAL A 156 20.52 -3.17 -3.20
C VAL A 156 19.26 -2.34 -2.89
N GLU A 157 19.36 -1.01 -2.93
CA GLU A 157 18.21 -0.13 -2.75
C GLU A 157 17.16 -0.27 -3.85
N MET A 158 17.54 -0.59 -5.09
CA MET A 158 16.58 -0.88 -6.16
C MET A 158 15.67 -2.06 -5.82
N ALA A 159 16.18 -3.08 -5.12
CA ALA A 159 15.37 -4.21 -4.67
C ALA A 159 14.34 -3.81 -3.59
N PHE A 160 14.60 -2.74 -2.84
CA PHE A 160 13.66 -2.12 -1.90
C PHE A 160 12.64 -1.22 -2.62
N ARG A 161 13.12 -0.31 -3.48
CA ARG A 161 12.29 0.67 -4.21
C ARG A 161 11.27 0.02 -5.15
N ALA A 162 11.57 -1.17 -5.67
CA ALA A 162 10.66 -1.92 -6.53
C ALA A 162 9.26 -2.11 -5.93
N TYR A 163 9.18 -2.28 -4.61
CA TYR A 163 7.93 -2.46 -3.88
C TYR A 163 7.14 -1.16 -3.66
N ASP A 164 7.70 0.02 -4.00
CA ASP A 164 7.15 1.35 -3.64
C ASP A 164 6.72 1.42 -2.16
N PRO A 165 7.64 1.21 -1.21
CA PRO A 165 7.29 1.10 0.19
C PRO A 165 6.89 2.47 0.78
N CYS A 166 5.69 2.57 1.35
CA CYS A 166 5.30 3.68 2.21
C CYS A 166 5.52 3.30 3.68
N LEU A 167 6.70 3.65 4.23
CA LEU A 167 7.04 3.31 5.62
C LEU A 167 6.16 4.03 6.64
N ALA A 168 5.85 5.32 6.42
CA ALA A 168 4.94 6.07 7.30
C ALA A 168 3.54 5.43 7.37
N CYS A 169 3.07 4.90 6.24
CA CYS A 169 1.81 4.16 6.19
C CYS A 169 1.92 2.83 6.94
N ALA A 170 3.03 2.10 6.77
CA ALA A 170 3.22 0.75 7.32
C ALA A 170 3.34 0.71 8.85
N THR A 171 3.94 1.73 9.44
CA THR A 171 4.17 1.81 10.89
C THR A 171 3.07 2.55 11.62
N HIS A 172 2.24 3.32 10.90
CA HIS A 172 1.31 4.30 11.49
C HIS A 172 2.00 5.31 12.42
N ALA A 173 3.32 5.45 12.26
CA ALA A 173 4.17 6.25 13.12
C ALA A 173 5.22 6.95 12.25
N LEU A 174 5.31 8.27 12.39
CA LEU A 174 6.51 9.00 11.99
C LEU A 174 7.67 8.51 12.88
N PRO A 175 8.92 8.50 12.40
CA PRO A 175 10.07 8.36 13.29
C PRO A 175 10.03 9.50 14.32
N GLY A 176 9.75 9.18 15.59
CA GLY A 176 9.53 10.15 16.67
C GLY A 176 8.11 10.12 17.24
N GLN A 177 7.92 10.65 18.45
CA GLN A 177 6.59 10.87 18.98
C GLN A 177 5.87 11.93 18.12
N MET A 178 4.58 11.76 17.87
CA MET A 178 3.79 12.78 17.18
C MET A 178 3.69 14.00 18.10
N SER A 179 4.35 15.10 17.74
CA SER A 179 4.32 16.32 18.54
C SER A 179 2.90 16.88 18.54
N LEU A 180 2.19 16.65 19.64
CA LEU A 180 0.87 17.23 19.85
C LEU A 180 1.04 18.49 20.68
N ILE A 181 0.74 19.64 20.06
CA ILE A 181 0.71 20.94 20.72
C ILE A 181 -0.75 21.38 20.82
N VAL A 182 -1.29 21.43 22.03
CA VAL A 182 -2.64 21.93 22.31
C VAL A 182 -2.53 23.33 22.87
N ASN A 183 -3.05 24.32 22.13
CA ASN A 183 -3.14 25.71 22.58
C ASN A 183 -4.56 25.98 23.10
N ILE A 184 -4.68 26.22 24.40
CA ILE A 184 -5.91 26.62 25.08
C ILE A 184 -5.94 28.14 25.08
N ARG A 185 -6.98 28.74 24.47
CA ARG A 185 -7.18 30.18 24.39
C ARG A 185 -8.47 30.59 25.10
N ASP A 186 -8.51 31.80 25.63
CA ASP A 186 -9.71 32.36 26.23
C ASP A 186 -10.67 32.92 25.15
N ARG A 187 -11.81 33.46 25.59
CA ARG A 187 -12.81 34.07 24.69
C ARG A 187 -12.28 35.29 23.91
N SER A 188 -11.23 35.95 24.39
CA SER A 188 -10.56 37.05 23.69
C SER A 188 -9.55 36.58 22.64
N GLY A 189 -9.27 35.27 22.56
CA GLY A 189 -8.24 34.70 21.71
C GLY A 189 -6.84 34.69 22.34
N SER A 190 -6.70 35.23 23.56
CA SER A 190 -5.45 35.24 24.32
C SER A 190 -5.06 33.82 24.73
N LEU A 191 -3.78 33.48 24.59
CA LEU A 191 -3.27 32.15 24.92
C LEU A 191 -3.23 31.96 26.44
N ILE A 192 -4.05 31.04 26.94
CA ILE A 192 -4.06 30.66 28.37
C ILE A 192 -2.93 29.67 28.64
N ARG A 193 -2.82 28.63 27.82
CA ARG A 193 -1.89 27.52 28.09
C ARG A 193 -1.56 26.75 26.82
N THR A 194 -0.31 26.32 26.71
CA THR A 194 0.11 25.30 25.76
C THR A 194 0.41 23.99 26.50
N VAL A 195 -0.16 22.89 26.03
CA VAL A 195 0.17 21.53 26.48
C VAL A 195 0.88 20.85 25.33
N GLN A 196 2.10 20.38 25.57
CA GLN A 196 2.90 19.69 24.57
C GLN A 196 3.21 18.27 25.03
N ARG A 197 3.03 17.33 24.11
CA ARG A 197 3.59 15.98 24.25
C ARG A 197 4.93 15.97 23.50
N PRO A 198 6.04 15.55 24.14
CA PRO A 198 7.29 15.34 23.42
C PRO A 198 7.10 14.35 22.27
#